data_AF-A0A5T5J233-F1
#
_entry.id   AF-A0A5T5J233-F1
#
_cell.length_a   1.000
_cell.length_b   1.000
_cell.length_c   1.000
_cell.angle_alpha   90.00
_cell.angle_beta   90.00
_cell.angle_gamma   90.00
#
_symmetry.space_group_name_H-M   'P 1'
#
loop_
_entity.id
_entity.type
_entity.pdbx_description
1 polymer ?
#
loop_
_entity_poly.entity_id
_entity_poly.type
_entity_poly.pdbx_seq_one_letter_code
_entity_poly.pdbx_strand_id
1 'polypeptide(L)'
;MSDISDKEQTRKKPRIKKTLEQQLASAQMRLNRLQYKSKKEAKQIETRQKIILGAEVAKALDCDVFTVDKDLVLGMLLEIPHLHPDDKERFKR
;
A
#
# COMPACT_ATOMS: atom_id res chain seq x y z
N MET A 1 34.86 58.11 -4.10
CA MET A 1 34.65 56.67 -3.87
C MET A 1 33.38 56.49 -3.06
N SER A 2 32.22 56.36 -3.70
CA SER A 2 30.95 55.97 -3.03
C SER A 2 29.80 55.89 -4.06
N ASP A 3 29.89 54.99 -5.04
CA ASP A 3 28.79 54.74 -6.01
C ASP A 3 28.67 53.25 -6.36
N ILE A 4 28.80 52.36 -5.36
CA ILE A 4 28.65 50.90 -5.55
C ILE A 4 27.69 50.28 -4.52
N SER A 5 27.10 51.06 -3.61
CA SER A 5 26.29 50.47 -2.52
C SER A 5 24.81 50.20 -2.86
N ASP A 6 24.26 50.77 -3.93
CA ASP A 6 22.80 50.75 -4.16
C ASP A 6 22.32 49.72 -5.18
N LYS A 7 23.23 48.99 -5.86
CA LYS A 7 22.85 48.06 -6.94
C LYS A 7 22.69 46.59 -6.55
N GLU A 8 22.96 46.22 -5.30
CA GLU A 8 22.94 44.80 -4.87
C GLU A 8 21.68 44.34 -4.13
N GLN A 9 20.78 45.25 -3.71
CA GLN A 9 19.62 44.84 -2.89
C GLN A 9 18.36 44.41 -3.66
N THR A 10 18.30 44.56 -4.99
CA THR A 10 17.03 44.43 -5.74
C THR A 10 16.83 43.10 -6.49
N ARG A 11 17.73 42.12 -6.38
CA ARG A 11 17.61 40.83 -7.09
C ARG A 11 16.81 39.75 -6.36
N LYS A 12 16.08 40.07 -5.29
CA LYS A 12 15.16 39.10 -4.65
C LYS A 12 13.81 39.14 -5.36
N LYS A 13 13.56 38.15 -6.23
CA LYS A 13 12.26 37.96 -6.89
C LYS A 13 11.13 38.08 -5.85
N PRO A 14 10.07 38.87 -6.11
CA PRO A 14 8.98 39.03 -5.18
C PRO A 14 8.33 37.67 -4.90
N ARG A 15 8.17 37.32 -3.63
CA ARG A 15 7.42 36.12 -3.22
C ARG A 15 5.95 36.35 -3.55
N ILE A 16 5.52 35.90 -4.73
CA ILE A 16 4.11 35.89 -5.12
C ILE A 16 3.38 34.97 -4.13
N LYS A 17 2.55 35.56 -3.26
CA LYS A 17 1.67 34.80 -2.36
C LYS A 17 0.60 34.13 -3.22
N LYS A 18 0.49 32.81 -3.12
CA LYS A 18 -0.58 32.05 -3.77
C LYS A 18 -1.93 32.54 -3.26
N THR A 19 -2.90 32.70 -4.16
CA THR A 19 -4.28 32.97 -3.79
C THR A 19 -4.87 31.79 -3.01
N LEU A 20 -5.93 32.01 -2.24
CA LEU A 20 -6.60 30.94 -1.48
C LEU A 20 -7.02 29.78 -2.39
N GLU A 21 -7.52 30.08 -3.60
CA GLU A 21 -7.88 29.08 -4.61
C GLU A 21 -6.67 28.25 -5.06
N GLN A 22 -5.53 28.89 -5.30
CA GLN A 22 -4.29 28.18 -5.67
C GLN A 22 -3.76 27.32 -4.51
N GLN A 23 -3.95 27.76 -3.27
CA GLN A 23 -3.60 26.96 -2.08
C GLN A 23 -4.53 25.75 -1.94
N LEU A 24 -5.84 25.93 -2.13
CA LEU A 24 -6.83 24.87 -2.11
C LEU A 24 -6.56 23.84 -3.22
N ALA A 25 -6.34 24.29 -4.46
CA ALA A 25 -5.98 23.43 -5.57
C ALA A 25 -4.68 22.65 -5.29
N SER A 26 -3.66 23.32 -4.74
CA SER A 26 -2.40 22.68 -4.35
C SER A 26 -2.59 21.63 -3.25
N ALA A 27 -3.46 21.88 -2.28
CA ALA A 27 -3.80 20.93 -1.22
C ALA A 27 -4.56 19.73 -1.79
N GLN A 28 -5.54 19.97 -2.66
CA GLN A 28 -6.32 18.91 -3.32
C GLN A 28 -5.44 18.00 -4.19
N MET A 29 -4.51 18.58 -4.98
CA MET A 29 -3.55 17.80 -5.76
C MET A 29 -2.67 16.92 -4.86
N ARG A 30 -2.21 17.46 -3.73
CA ARG A 30 -1.41 16.70 -2.76
C ARG A 30 -2.22 15.57 -2.14
N LEU A 31 -3.47 15.83 -1.78
CA LEU A 31 -4.39 14.83 -1.24
C LEU A 31 -4.64 13.70 -2.23
N ASN A 32 -4.94 14.02 -3.50
CA ASN A 32 -5.14 13.04 -4.56
C ASN A 32 -3.89 12.16 -4.77
N ARG A 33 -2.70 12.76 -4.76
CA ARG A 33 -1.42 12.03 -4.86
C ARG A 33 -1.22 11.07 -3.69
N LEU A 34 -1.50 11.52 -2.47
CA LEU A 34 -1.36 10.69 -1.26
C LEU A 34 -2.37 9.53 -1.27
N GLN A 35 -3.62 9.79 -1.65
CA GLN A 35 -4.64 8.75 -1.80
C GLN A 35 -4.25 7.71 -2.85
N TYR A 36 -3.71 8.14 -4.00
CA TYR A 36 -3.22 7.22 -5.02
C TYR A 36 -2.06 6.35 -4.48
N LYS A 37 -1.11 6.97 -3.77
CA LYS A 37 0.02 6.24 -3.16
C LYS A 37 -0.46 5.21 -2.14
N SER A 38 -1.40 5.58 -1.27
CA SER A 38 -2.01 4.69 -0.29
C SER A 38 -2.73 3.50 -0.95
N LYS A 39 -3.52 3.74 -2.00
CA LYS A 39 -4.16 2.65 -2.77
C LYS A 39 -3.15 1.70 -3.40
N LYS A 40 -2.03 2.23 -3.91
CA LYS A 40 -0.95 1.42 -4.48
C LYS A 40 -0.26 0.55 -3.43
N GLU A 41 0.04 1.13 -2.27
CA GLU A 41 0.64 0.41 -1.14
C GLU A 41 -0.29 -0.70 -0.63
N ALA A 42 -1.59 -0.42 -0.50
CA ALA A 42 -2.59 -1.41 -0.10
C ALA A 42 -2.62 -2.63 -1.05
N LYS A 43 -2.65 -2.38 -2.37
CA LYS A 43 -2.59 -3.47 -3.37
C LYS A 43 -1.30 -4.28 -3.26
N GLN A 44 -0.18 -3.63 -2.98
CA GLN A 44 1.11 -4.31 -2.81
C GLN A 44 1.13 -5.20 -1.57
N ILE A 45 0.59 -4.72 -0.45
CA ILE A 45 0.46 -5.49 0.78
C ILE A 45 -0.45 -6.70 0.55
N GLU A 46 -1.61 -6.51 -0.06
CA GLU A 46 -2.55 -7.59 -0.39
C GLU A 46 -1.90 -8.66 -1.28
N THR A 47 -1.17 -8.22 -2.32
CA THR A 47 -0.45 -9.14 -3.22
C THR A 47 0.62 -9.93 -2.47
N ARG A 48 1.40 -9.27 -1.60
CA ARG A 48 2.42 -9.93 -0.78
C ARG A 48 1.80 -10.96 0.17
N GLN A 49 0.70 -10.63 0.82
CA GLN A 49 -0.02 -11.55 1.71
C GLN A 49 -0.51 -12.80 0.95
N LYS A 50 -1.07 -12.63 -0.25
CA LYS A 50 -1.48 -13.76 -1.10
C LYS A 50 -0.31 -14.67 -1.49
N ILE A 51 0.85 -14.08 -1.81
CA ILE A 51 2.06 -14.83 -2.15
C ILE A 51 2.58 -15.62 -0.95
N ILE A 52 2.65 -14.99 0.23
CA ILE A 52 3.11 -15.65 1.46
C ILE A 52 2.20 -16.83 1.79
N LEU A 53 0.88 -16.61 1.79
CA LEU A 53 -0.09 -17.67 2.04
C LEU A 53 0.05 -18.81 1.03
N GLY A 54 0.20 -18.51 -0.26
CA GLY A 54 0.42 -19.53 -1.29
C GLY A 54 1.67 -20.36 -1.03
N ALA A 55 2.77 -19.72 -0.60
CA ALA A 55 4.00 -20.41 -0.23
C ALA A 55 3.85 -21.27 1.03
N GLU A 56 3.10 -20.80 2.04
CA GLU A 56 2.80 -21.56 3.26
C GLU A 56 1.98 -22.82 2.95
N VAL A 57 0.96 -22.69 2.11
CA VAL A 57 0.14 -23.82 1.67
C VAL A 57 0.99 -24.85 0.91
N ALA A 58 1.84 -24.40 -0.02
CA ALA A 58 2.73 -25.28 -0.77
C ALA A 58 3.69 -26.05 0.15
N LYS A 59 4.28 -25.35 1.13
CA LYS A 59 5.14 -25.96 2.14
C LYS A 59 4.40 -27.00 2.99
N ALA A 60 3.15 -26.74 3.38
CA ALA A 60 2.35 -27.67 4.17
C ALA A 60 2.01 -28.96 3.41
N LEU A 61 1.89 -28.87 2.09
CA LEU A 61 1.57 -29.98 1.19
C LEU A 61 2.81 -30.66 0.59
N ASP A 62 4.01 -30.22 0.95
CA ASP A 62 5.30 -30.67 0.39
C ASP A 62 5.30 -30.67 -1.16
N CYS A 63 4.77 -29.59 -1.74
CA CYS A 63 4.69 -29.41 -3.18
C CYS A 63 5.23 -28.06 -3.62
N ASP A 64 5.42 -27.90 -4.93
CA ASP A 64 5.82 -26.63 -5.51
C ASP A 64 4.63 -25.65 -5.54
N VAL A 65 4.89 -24.37 -5.32
CA VAL A 65 3.84 -23.33 -5.27
C VAL A 65 3.02 -23.23 -6.56
N PHE A 66 3.60 -23.61 -7.70
CA PHE A 66 2.93 -23.62 -9.00
C PHE A 66 2.14 -24.92 -9.25
N THR A 67 2.34 -25.96 -8.45
CA THR A 67 1.68 -27.26 -8.59
C THR A 67 0.66 -27.56 -7.49
N VAL A 68 0.44 -26.63 -6.55
CA VAL A 68 -0.63 -26.74 -5.55
C VAL A 68 -1.98 -26.98 -6.24
N ASP A 69 -2.62 -28.10 -5.89
CA ASP A 69 -3.99 -28.40 -6.31
C ASP A 69 -4.97 -27.46 -5.59
N LYS A 70 -5.45 -26.46 -6.33
CA LYS A 70 -6.32 -25.42 -5.80
C LYS A 70 -7.71 -25.95 -5.46
N ASP A 71 -8.20 -26.93 -6.22
CA ASP A 71 -9.54 -27.48 -6.03
C ASP A 71 -9.56 -28.33 -4.77
N LEU A 72 -8.51 -29.13 -4.53
CA LEU A 72 -8.34 -29.88 -3.29
C LEU A 72 -8.26 -28.97 -2.07
N VAL A 73 -7.42 -27.93 -2.12
CA VAL A 73 -7.27 -26.98 -1.00
C VAL A 73 -8.59 -26.26 -0.71
N LEU A 74 -9.27 -25.78 -1.75
CA LEU A 74 -10.54 -25.08 -1.57
C LEU A 74 -11.62 -26.01 -1.03
N GLY A 75 -11.70 -27.25 -1.52
CA GLY A 75 -12.59 -28.29 -1.01
C GLY A 75 -12.39 -28.53 0.49
N MET A 76 -11.14 -28.71 0.93
CA MET A 76 -10.82 -28.85 2.35
C MET A 76 -11.25 -27.63 3.19
N LEU A 77 -10.99 -26.41 2.70
CA LEU A 77 -11.37 -25.18 3.40
C LEU A 77 -12.90 -25.04 3.53
N LEU A 78 -13.66 -25.50 2.54
CA LEU A 78 -15.12 -25.49 2.55
C LEU A 78 -15.72 -26.51 3.53
N GLU A 79 -14.96 -27.52 3.96
CA GLU A 79 -15.38 -28.45 5.01
C GLU A 79 -15.18 -27.89 6.43
N ILE A 80 -14.37 -26.84 6.60
CA ILE A 80 -14.08 -26.24 7.91
C ILE A 80 -15.35 -25.87 8.69
N PRO A 81 -16.39 -25.23 8.10
CA PRO A 81 -17.64 -24.93 8.79
C PRO A 81 -18.35 -26.16 9.37
N HIS A 82 -18.18 -27.34 8.76
CA HIS A 82 -18.80 -28.59 9.19
C HIS A 82 -17.99 -29.35 10.25
N LEU A 83 -16.75 -28.94 10.52
CA LEU A 83 -15.94 -29.53 11.58
C LEU A 83 -16.55 -29.32 12.97
N HIS A 84 -16.33 -30.31 13.84
CA HIS A 84 -16.68 -30.22 15.25
C HIS A 84 -15.98 -29.01 15.89
N PRO A 85 -16.62 -28.28 16.83
CA PRO A 85 -16.03 -27.11 17.48
C PRO A 85 -14.64 -27.38 18.09
N ASP A 86 -14.43 -28.56 18.67
CA ASP A 86 -13.14 -28.94 19.27
C ASP A 86 -12.03 -29.08 18.22
N ASP A 87 -12.35 -29.60 17.03
CA ASP A 87 -11.39 -29.71 15.93
C ASP A 87 -11.03 -28.33 15.37
N LYS A 88 -12.01 -27.42 15.29
CA LYS A 88 -11.75 -26.02 14.90
C LYS A 88 -10.79 -25.34 15.85
N GLU A 89 -10.94 -25.54 17.16
CA GLU A 89 -10.03 -25.00 18.17
C GLU A 89 -8.65 -25.66 18.10
N ARG A 90 -8.58 -26.96 17.79
CA ARG A 90 -7.31 -27.66 17.58
C ARG A 90 -6.52 -27.10 16.39
N PHE A 91 -7.19 -26.78 15.28
CA PHE A 91 -6.53 -26.23 14.08
C PHE A 91 -6.10 -24.76 14.21
N LYS A 92 -6.54 -24.04 15.25
CA LYS A 92 -6.09 -22.67 15.54
C LYS A 92 -4.79 -22.58 16.35
N ARG A 93 -4.26 -23.71 16.83
CA ARG A 93 -3.10 -23.80 17.73
C ARG A 93 -1.78 -23.98 17.00
#